data_AF-L0K9R8-F1
#
_entry.id   AF-L0K9R8-F1
#
_cell.length_a   1.000
_cell.length_b   1.000
_cell.length_c   1.000
_cell.angle_alpha   90.00
_cell.angle_beta   90.00
_cell.angle_gamma   90.00
#
_symmetry.space_group_name_H-M   'P 1'
#
loop_
_entity.id
_entity.type
_entity.pdbx_description
1 polymer ?
#
loop_
_entity_poly.entity_id
_entity_poly.type
_entity_poly.pdbx_seq_one_letter_code
_entity_poly.pdbx_strand_id
1 'polypeptide(L)'
;MGEYDKLINYLSNYKQFKSRLEALEIQLEYAGELEEELAREKEELERKIGLIEAGLDALDQDQELSLIRAKYLQGKINRDNLIYDSRLFPYSSSQYYRVKRQVLEKLKENIGDLL
;
A
#
# COMPACT_ATOMS: atom_id res chain seq x y z
N MET A 1 8.12 -10.69 -14.74
CA MET A 1 7.56 -9.71 -13.80
C MET A 1 6.37 -9.07 -14.49
N GLY A 2 5.20 -9.09 -13.85
CA GLY A 2 4.03 -8.34 -14.27
C GLY A 2 4.24 -6.84 -14.08
N GLU A 3 3.51 -6.05 -14.86
CA GLU A 3 3.64 -4.59 -14.95
C GLU A 3 3.51 -3.86 -13.60
N TYR A 4 2.79 -4.44 -12.63
CA TYR A 4 2.55 -3.83 -11.32
C TYR A 4 3.20 -4.59 -10.16
N ASP A 5 4.10 -5.54 -10.40
CA ASP A 5 4.67 -6.39 -9.34
C ASP A 5 5.34 -5.57 -8.23
N LYS A 6 6.12 -4.54 -8.60
CA LYS A 6 6.76 -3.63 -7.65
C LYS A 6 5.73 -2.85 -6.82
N LEU A 7 4.73 -2.27 -7.47
CA LEU A 7 3.65 -1.53 -6.82
C LEU A 7 2.89 -2.41 -5.84
N ILE A 8 2.52 -3.61 -6.28
CA ILE A 8 1.83 -4.61 -5.46
C ILE A 8 2.70 -4.97 -4.25
N ASN A 9 4.01 -5.12 -4.43
CA ASN A 9 4.93 -5.39 -3.33
C ASN A 9 4.91 -4.26 -2.28
N TYR A 10 5.01 -2.99 -2.70
CA TYR A 10 4.92 -1.85 -1.79
C TYR A 10 3.59 -1.81 -1.04
N LEU A 11 2.47 -1.96 -1.75
CA LEU A 11 1.13 -1.99 -1.13
C LEU A 11 1.00 -3.15 -0.14
N SER A 12 1.52 -4.33 -0.48
CA SER A 12 1.46 -5.51 0.41
C SER A 12 2.31 -5.37 1.67
N ASN A 13 3.39 -4.60 1.62
CA ASN A 13 4.27 -4.34 2.75
C ASN A 13 3.90 -3.08 3.54
N TYR A 14 2.89 -2.31 3.10
CA TYR A 14 2.47 -1.06 3.74
C TYR A 14 2.28 -1.20 5.27
N LYS A 15 1.63 -2.27 5.72
CA LYS A 15 1.45 -2.54 7.16
C LYS A 15 2.78 -2.75 7.89
N GLN A 16 3.73 -3.44 7.25
CA GLN A 16 5.07 -3.66 7.82
C GLN A 16 5.86 -2.36 7.87
N PHE A 17 5.76 -1.52 6.84
CA PHE A 17 6.39 -0.19 6.85
C PHE A 17 5.88 0.66 8.01
N LYS A 18 4.56 0.69 8.24
CA LYS A 18 3.98 1.41 9.39
C LYS A 18 4.48 0.87 10.72
N SER A 19 4.43 -0.45 10.93
CA SER A 19 4.93 -1.05 12.17
C SER A 19 6.43 -0.82 12.39
N ARG A 20 7.23 -0.79 11.31
CA ARG A 20 8.66 -0.47 11.41
C ARG A 20 8.89 1.00 11.73
N LEU A 21 8.14 1.91 11.12
CA LEU A 21 8.21 3.34 11.42
C LEU A 21 7.90 3.61 12.90
N GLU A 22 6.82 3.04 13.43
CA GLU A 22 6.48 3.14 14.86
C GLU A 22 7.62 2.61 15.76
N ALA A 23 8.23 1.48 15.39
CA ALA A 23 9.36 0.93 16.14
C ALA A 23 10.61 1.83 16.06
N LEU A 24 10.86 2.48 14.93
CA LEU A 24 11.98 3.41 14.76
C LEU A 24 11.76 4.70 15.55
N GLU A 25 10.54 5.22 15.60
CA GLU A 25 10.19 6.39 16.41
C GLU A 25 10.49 6.14 17.89
N ILE A 26 10.09 4.97 18.39
CA ILE A 26 10.42 4.53 19.75
C ILE A 26 11.94 4.39 19.89
N GLN A 27 12.63 3.71 18.96
CA GLN A 27 14.08 3.51 19.05
C GLN A 27 14.84 4.85 19.08
N LEU A 28 14.45 5.82 18.27
CA LEU A 28 15.04 7.16 18.21
C LEU A 28 14.76 7.97 19.49
N GLU A 29 13.57 7.83 20.09
CA GLU A 29 13.26 8.46 21.38
C GLU A 29 14.21 8.02 22.50
N TYR A 30 14.68 6.77 22.46
CA TYR A 30 15.59 6.20 23.46
C TYR A 30 17.04 6.07 22.99
N ALA A 31 17.37 6.46 21.75
CA ALA A 31 18.70 6.32 21.19
C ALA A 31 19.57 7.56 21.47
N GLY A 32 20.83 7.32 21.84
CA GLY A 32 21.91 8.31 21.77
C GLY A 32 22.54 8.34 20.36
N GLU A 33 23.87 8.21 20.27
CA GLU A 33 24.69 8.39 19.05
C GLU A 33 24.40 7.45 17.84
N LEU A 34 23.47 6.50 17.92
CA LEU A 34 23.01 5.64 16.80
C LEU A 34 21.92 6.33 15.93
N GLU A 35 21.78 7.64 16.05
CA GLU A 35 20.67 8.44 15.52
C GLU A 35 20.64 8.49 13.99
N GLU A 36 21.81 8.53 13.33
CA GLU A 36 21.85 8.87 11.90
C GLU A 36 21.33 7.76 10.97
N GLU A 37 21.67 6.49 11.23
CA GLU A 37 21.19 5.37 10.42
C GLU A 37 19.69 5.12 10.64
N LEU A 38 19.25 5.18 11.90
CA LEU A 38 17.85 5.07 12.27
C LEU A 38 17.01 6.22 11.71
N ALA A 39 17.54 7.45 11.71
CA ALA A 39 16.88 8.62 11.14
C ALA A 39 16.74 8.51 9.61
N ARG A 40 17.78 8.05 8.90
CA ARG A 40 17.72 7.80 7.45
C ARG A 40 16.69 6.73 7.11
N GLU A 41 16.66 5.63 7.87
CA GLU A 41 15.66 4.58 7.67
C GLU A 41 14.24 5.12 7.91
N LYS A 42 14.06 5.93 8.96
CA LYS A 42 12.78 6.57 9.29
C LYS A 42 12.31 7.46 8.15
N GLU A 43 13.17 8.36 7.65
CA GLU A 43 12.86 9.28 6.55
C GLU A 43 12.48 8.52 5.27
N GLU A 44 13.19 7.43 4.95
CA GLU A 44 12.86 6.60 3.79
C GLU A 44 11.49 5.93 3.93
N LEU A 45 11.16 5.42 5.13
CA LEU A 45 9.86 4.81 5.41
C LEU A 45 8.73 5.84 5.40
N GLU A 46 8.93 7.02 5.98
CA GLU A 46 7.98 8.14 5.93
C GLU A 46 7.69 8.55 4.49
N ARG A 47 8.72 8.68 3.65
CA ARG A 47 8.56 8.97 2.22
C ARG A 47 7.74 7.89 1.51
N LYS A 48 8.06 6.61 1.75
CA LYS A 48 7.33 5.48 1.13
C LYS A 48 5.86 5.45 1.56
N ILE A 49 5.61 5.61 2.87
CA ILE A 49 4.26 5.63 3.43
C ILE A 49 3.48 6.83 2.89
N GLY A 50 4.09 8.01 2.88
CA GLY A 50 3.45 9.23 2.39
C GLY A 50 3.04 9.13 0.92
N LEU A 51 3.88 8.58 0.05
CA LEU A 51 3.53 8.35 -1.36
C LEU A 51 2.39 7.33 -1.50
N ILE A 52 2.40 6.24 -0.73
CA ILE A 52 1.31 5.26 -0.72
C ILE A 52 0.01 5.92 -0.26
N GLU A 53 0.03 6.69 0.84
CA GLU A 53 -1.15 7.36 1.38
C GLU A 53 -1.72 8.40 0.41
N ALA A 54 -0.88 9.24 -0.18
CA ALA A 54 -1.30 10.18 -1.22
C ALA A 54 -1.96 9.47 -2.42
N GLY A 55 -1.38 8.35 -2.85
CA GLY A 55 -1.98 7.53 -3.91
C GLY A 55 -3.32 6.91 -3.52
N LEU A 56 -3.46 6.46 -2.27
CA LEU A 56 -4.71 5.89 -1.75
C LEU A 56 -5.81 6.96 -1.58
N ASP A 57 -5.44 8.18 -1.18
CA ASP A 57 -6.37 9.30 -1.01
C ASP A 57 -6.92 9.81 -2.34
N ALA A 58 -6.19 9.61 -3.44
CA ALA A 58 -6.65 9.93 -4.79
C ALA A 58 -7.68 8.91 -5.35
N LEU A 59 -7.93 7.81 -4.64
CA LEU A 59 -8.88 6.77 -5.06
C LEU A 59 -10.31 7.09 -4.62
N ASP A 60 -11.27 6.59 -5.40
CA ASP A 60 -12.67 6.56 -4.96
C ASP A 60 -12.81 5.72 -3.67
N GLN A 61 -13.33 6.34 -2.61
CA GLN A 61 -13.34 5.77 -1.25
C GLN A 61 -14.21 4.51 -1.14
N ASP A 62 -15.31 4.46 -1.88
CA ASP A 62 -16.30 3.39 -1.76
C ASP A 62 -15.88 2.14 -2.53
N GLN A 63 -15.38 2.30 -3.77
CA GLN A 63 -15.13 1.18 -4.67
C GLN A 63 -13.64 0.84 -4.77
N GLU A 64 -12.84 1.84 -5.15
CA GLU A 64 -11.44 1.66 -5.52
C GLU A 64 -10.59 1.37 -4.29
N LEU A 65 -10.73 2.20 -3.25
CA LEU A 65 -9.99 2.06 -2.01
C LEU A 65 -10.39 0.80 -1.25
N SER A 66 -11.69 0.48 -1.20
CA SER A 66 -12.19 -0.76 -0.59
C SER A 66 -11.57 -2.00 -1.24
N LEU A 67 -11.47 -2.01 -2.58
CA LEU A 67 -10.80 -3.10 -3.32
C LEU A 67 -9.33 -3.21 -2.91
N ILE A 68 -8.58 -2.12 -2.95
CA ILE A 68 -7.14 -2.13 -2.63
C ILE A 68 -6.89 -2.52 -1.18
N ARG A 69 -7.70 -2.02 -0.25
CA ARG A 69 -7.66 -2.38 1.18
C ARG A 69 -7.87 -3.87 1.40
N ALA A 70 -8.85 -4.47 0.73
CA ALA A 70 -9.15 -5.90 0.85
C ALA A 70 -8.11 -6.80 0.17
N LYS A 71 -7.52 -6.31 -0.93
CA LYS A 71 -6.63 -7.10 -1.80
C LYS A 71 -5.17 -7.04 -1.40
N TYR A 72 -4.66 -5.86 -1.10
CA TYR A 72 -3.23 -5.59 -1.02
C TYR A 72 -2.81 -5.11 0.37
N LEU A 73 -3.61 -4.27 1.05
CA LEU A 73 -3.18 -3.67 2.33
C LEU A 73 -3.33 -4.56 3.57
N GLN A 74 -3.82 -5.80 3.42
CA GLN A 74 -3.97 -6.74 4.55
C GLN A 74 -2.66 -7.42 4.99
N GLY A 75 -1.53 -7.11 4.35
CA GLY A 75 -0.25 -7.80 4.57
C GLY A 75 -0.17 -9.18 3.91
N LYS A 76 -1.22 -9.60 3.21
CA LYS A 76 -1.27 -10.79 2.37
C LYS A 76 -2.12 -10.53 1.14
N ILE A 77 -1.70 -11.06 0.00
CA ILE A 77 -2.45 -10.93 -1.25
C ILE A 77 -3.41 -12.10 -1.36
N ASN A 78 -4.70 -11.85 -1.15
CA ASN A 78 -5.73 -12.87 -1.30
C ASN A 78 -5.91 -13.25 -2.78
N ARG A 79 -6.56 -14.38 -3.09
CA ARG A 79 -6.95 -14.69 -4.48
C ARG A 79 -8.05 -13.75 -4.95
N ASP A 80 -8.13 -13.47 -6.25
CA ASP A 80 -9.12 -12.52 -6.80
C ASP A 80 -10.57 -12.95 -6.50
N ASN A 81 -10.87 -14.24 -6.62
CA ASN A 81 -12.19 -14.80 -6.35
C ASN A 81 -12.67 -14.60 -4.93
N LEU A 82 -11.78 -14.68 -3.94
CA LEU A 82 -12.13 -14.41 -2.55
C LEU A 82 -12.60 -12.96 -2.30
N ILE A 83 -12.33 -12.04 -3.23
CA ILE A 83 -12.75 -10.65 -3.12
C ILE A 83 -14.05 -10.42 -3.86
N TYR A 84 -14.12 -10.78 -5.15
CA TYR A 84 -15.33 -10.52 -5.92
C TYR A 84 -16.49 -11.46 -5.59
N ASP A 85 -16.24 -12.64 -4.99
CA ASP A 85 -17.30 -13.52 -4.46
C ASP A 85 -17.69 -13.14 -3.01
N SER A 86 -17.02 -12.14 -2.41
CA SER A 86 -17.34 -11.66 -1.07
C SER A 86 -18.59 -10.79 -1.08
N ARG A 87 -19.41 -10.92 -0.03
CA ARG A 87 -20.54 -10.01 0.22
C ARG A 87 -20.11 -8.53 0.39
N LEU A 88 -18.82 -8.28 0.59
CA LEU A 88 -18.23 -6.96 0.74
C LEU A 88 -17.91 -6.28 -0.59
N PHE A 89 -18.03 -6.99 -1.72
CA PHE A 89 -17.80 -6.42 -3.04
C PHE A 89 -19.07 -6.57 -3.90
N PRO A 90 -19.90 -5.51 -4.04
CA PRO A 90 -21.22 -5.62 -4.66
C PRO A 90 -21.19 -5.71 -6.20
N TYR A 91 -20.03 -5.96 -6.81
CA TYR A 91 -19.82 -5.89 -8.25
C TYR A 91 -19.55 -7.26 -8.86
N SER A 92 -19.87 -7.40 -10.15
CA SER A 92 -19.54 -8.59 -10.93
C SER A 92 -18.02 -8.78 -11.07
N SER A 93 -17.59 -10.02 -11.35
CA SER A 93 -16.18 -10.34 -11.61
C SER A 93 -15.57 -9.49 -12.74
N SER A 94 -16.32 -9.20 -13.81
CA SER A 94 -15.87 -8.33 -14.90
C SER A 94 -15.64 -6.89 -14.44
N GLN A 95 -16.53 -6.36 -13.59
CA GLN A 95 -16.35 -5.04 -12.98
C GLN A 95 -15.14 -5.02 -12.05
N TYR A 96 -14.94 -6.07 -11.24
CA TYR A 96 -13.76 -6.21 -10.38
C TYR A 96 -12.46 -6.04 -11.17
N TYR A 97 -12.28 -6.78 -12.27
CA TYR A 97 -11.03 -6.71 -13.05
C TYR A 97 -10.83 -5.35 -13.71
N ARG A 98 -11.92 -4.70 -14.15
CA ARG A 98 -11.88 -3.34 -14.70
C ARG A 98 -11.42 -2.33 -13.65
N VAL A 99 -12.08 -2.31 -12.48
CA VAL A 99 -11.75 -1.41 -11.37
C VAL A 99 -10.33 -1.67 -10.89
N LYS A 100 -9.96 -2.94 -10.65
CA LYS A 100 -8.60 -3.34 -10.25
C LYS A 100 -7.53 -2.75 -11.19
N ARG A 101 -7.73 -2.86 -12.51
CA ARG A 101 -6.78 -2.32 -13.47
C ARG A 101 -6.70 -0.79 -13.41
N GLN A 102 -7.85 -0.11 -13.40
CA GLN A 102 -7.89 1.36 -13.33
C GLN A 102 -7.20 1.89 -12.08
N VAL A 103 -7.40 1.22 -10.95
CA VAL A 103 -6.79 1.63 -9.69
C VAL A 103 -5.28 1.40 -9.69
N LEU A 104 -4.80 0.27 -10.22
CA LEU A 104 -3.37 0.02 -10.33
C LEU A 104 -2.67 1.04 -11.25
N GLU A 105 -3.32 1.49 -12.31
CA GLU A 105 -2.80 2.58 -13.15
C GLU A 105 -2.75 3.92 -12.40
N LYS A 106 -3.84 4.31 -11.74
CA LYS A 106 -3.87 5.53 -10.91
C LYS A 106 -2.79 5.50 -9.84
N LEU A 107 -2.63 4.38 -9.16
CA LEU A 107 -1.61 4.22 -8.12
C LEU A 107 -0.19 4.23 -8.72
N LYS A 108 0.01 3.70 -9.92
CA LYS A 108 1.30 3.76 -10.62
C LYS A 108 1.65 5.20 -11.01
N GLU A 109 0.68 6.02 -11.41
CA GLU A 109 0.90 7.44 -11.70
C GLU A 109 1.26 8.24 -10.43
N ASN A 110 0.64 7.93 -9.29
CA ASN A 110 0.88 8.66 -8.03
C ASN A 110 2.09 8.15 -7.23
N ILE A 111 2.37 6.85 -7.28
CA ILE A 111 3.43 6.17 -6.52
C ILE A 111 4.64 5.91 -7.43
N GLY A 112 4.63 6.39 -8.68
CA GLY A 112 5.66 6.14 -9.69
C GLY A 112 7.09 6.44 -9.22
N ASP A 113 7.24 7.43 -8.34
CA ASP A 113 8.53 7.80 -7.74
C ASP A 113 9.17 6.69 -6.88
N LEU A 114 8.42 5.64 -6.50
CA LEU A 114 8.94 4.46 -5.80
C LEU A 114 9.26 3.26 -6.71
N LEU A 115 8.84 3.28 -7.98
CA LEU A 115 8.85 2.13 -8.89
C LEU A 115 10.09 2.07 -9.78
#